data_AF-A0A1W9UMH5-F1
#
_entry.id   AF-A0A1W9UMH5-F1
#
_cell.length_a   1.000
_cell.length_b   1.000
_cell.length_c   1.000
_cell.angle_alpha   90.00
_cell.angle_beta   90.00
_cell.angle_gamma   90.00
#
_symmetry.space_group_name_H-M   'P 1'
#
loop_
_entity.id
_entity.type
_entity.pdbx_description
1 polymer ?
#
loop_
_entity_poly.entity_id
_entity_poly.type
_entity_poly.pdbx_seq_one_letter_code
_entity_poly.pdbx_strand_id
1 'polypeptide(L)' 'MAVTRACVEVGVNGLDVSTEEDQWDYDAAAKEKDIVFIPGVGATPGITNAMARRAADQLDEVDDIQINFAAFRCPAD' A
#
# COMPACT_ATOMS: atom_id res chain seq x y z
N MET A 1 -8.33 4.37 8.53
CA MET A 1 -7.93 5.78 8.80
C MET A 1 -7.17 6.16 10.09
N ALA A 2 -7.35 5.53 11.26
CA ALA A 2 -6.84 6.11 12.53
C ALA A 2 -5.30 6.32 12.56
N VAL A 3 -4.55 5.46 11.88
CA VAL A 3 -3.07 5.51 11.81
C VAL A 3 -2.59 6.66 10.91
N THR A 4 -3.10 6.77 9.68
CA THR A 4 -2.76 7.87 8.75
C THR A 4 -2.96 9.23 9.37
N ARG A 5 -4.13 9.46 9.98
CA ARG A 5 -4.44 10.74 10.65
C ARG A 5 -3.46 11.03 11.79
N ALA A 6 -3.20 10.05 12.66
CA ALA A 6 -2.28 10.24 13.79
C ALA A 6 -0.84 10.56 13.33
N CYS A 7 -0.34 9.86 12.30
CA CYS A 7 0.96 10.13 11.72
C CYS A 7 1.06 11.56 11.16
N VAL A 8 0.04 12.00 10.42
CA VAL A 8 -0.01 13.34 9.83
C VAL A 8 -0.16 14.41 10.90
N GLU A 9 -1.00 14.20 11.92
CA GLU A 9 -1.18 15.15 13.03
C GLU A 9 0.12 15.37 13.80
N VAL A 10 0.83 14.29 14.15
CA VAL A 10 2.06 14.35 14.94
C VAL A 10 3.28 14.70 14.09
N GLY A 11 3.20 14.56 12.76
CA GLY A 11 4.34 14.83 11.87
C GLY A 11 5.38 13.72 11.92
N VAL A 12 4.94 12.46 11.91
CA VAL A 12 5.84 11.29 11.84
C VAL A 12 5.53 10.47 10.59
N ASN A 13 6.59 9.88 10.02
CA ASN A 13 6.43 8.90 8.94
C ASN A 13 5.58 7.72 9.41
N GLY A 14 4.87 7.08 8.48
CA GLY A 14 3.97 5.98 8.81
C GLY A 14 3.69 5.03 7.65
N LEU A 15 3.09 3.90 8.00
CA LEU A 15 2.56 2.94 7.05
C LEU A 15 1.39 2.17 7.66
N ASP A 16 0.56 1.57 6.82
CA ASP A 16 -0.42 0.58 7.22
C ASP A 16 -0.65 -0.47 6.11
N VAL A 17 -1.54 -1.43 6.38
CA VAL A 17 -1.94 -2.47 5.42
C VAL A 17 -3.30 -2.17 4.76
N SER A 18 -3.90 -1.03 5.09
CA SER A 18 -5.18 -0.61 4.53
C SER A 18 -4.97 0.10 3.20
N THR A 19 -6.00 0.11 2.35
CA THR A 19 -6.01 0.95 1.15
C THR A 19 -7.42 1.49 1.02
N GLU A 20 -7.63 2.67 1.60
CA GLU A 20 -8.89 3.40 1.62
C GLU A 20 -8.69 4.68 0.80
N GLU A 21 -9.66 5.07 -0.04
CA GLU A 21 -9.53 6.24 -0.92
C GLU A 21 -9.37 7.55 -0.13
N ASP A 22 -9.97 7.63 1.06
CA ASP A 22 -9.88 8.77 1.98
C ASP A 22 -8.48 8.99 2.58
N GLN A 23 -7.55 8.03 2.44
CA GLN A 23 -6.15 8.22 2.84
C GLN A 23 -5.46 9.28 1.97
N TRP A 24 -5.91 9.47 0.72
CA TRP A 24 -5.35 10.45 -0.20
C TRP A 24 -5.67 11.90 0.19
N ASP A 25 -6.72 12.13 0.97
CA ASP A 25 -7.10 13.45 1.47
C ASP A 25 -6.00 14.07 2.37
N TYR A 26 -5.08 13.25 2.88
CA TYR A 26 -3.98 13.69 3.75
C TYR A 26 -2.67 14.02 3.00
N ASP A 27 -2.61 13.83 1.67
CA ASP A 27 -1.37 14.04 0.88
C ASP A 27 -0.79 15.45 1.04
N ALA A 28 -1.64 16.48 0.96
CA ALA A 28 -1.21 17.87 1.11
C ALA A 28 -0.65 18.14 2.52
N ALA A 29 -1.32 17.65 3.57
CA ALA A 29 -0.90 17.83 4.95
C ALA A 29 0.38 17.04 5.30
N ALA A 30 0.56 15.86 4.70
CA ALA A 30 1.78 15.07 4.82
C ALA A 30 2.98 15.79 4.19
N LYS A 31 2.79 16.35 2.98
CA LYS A 31 3.82 17.14 2.28
C LYS A 31 4.21 18.41 3.02
N GLU A 32 3.24 19.13 3.59
CA GLU A 32 3.52 20.33 4.40
C GLU A 32 4.44 20.04 5.59
N LYS A 33 4.32 18.84 6.17
CA LYS A 33 5.11 18.40 7.32
C LYS A 33 6.37 17.62 6.96
N ASP A 34 6.70 17.49 5.68
CA ASP A 34 7.84 16.71 5.18
C ASP A 34 7.85 15.26 5.71
N ILE A 35 6.67 14.62 5.72
CA ILE A 35 6.53 13.21 6.10
C ILE A 35 6.11 12.33 4.94
N VAL A 36 6.47 11.06 5.05
CA VAL A 36 6.10 9.98 4.14
C VAL A 36 5.14 9.04 4.86
N PHE A 37 3.95 8.86 4.29
CA PHE A 37 3.02 7.81 4.68
C PHE A 37 2.80 6.83 3.53
N ILE A 38 2.94 5.53 3.78
CA ILE A 38 2.79 4.50 2.74
C ILE A 38 1.59 3.59 3.09
N PRO A 39 0.44 3.73 2.40
CA PRO A 39 -0.68 2.82 2.57
C PRO A 39 -0.46 1.50 1.82
N GLY A 40 -1.24 0.47 2.17
CA GLY A 40 -1.35 -0.76 1.39
C GLY A 40 -0.10 -1.65 1.41
N VAL A 41 0.63 -1.70 2.54
CA VAL A 41 1.88 -2.47 2.69
C VAL A 41 1.60 -3.91 3.15
N GLY A 42 0.61 -4.56 2.54
CA GLY A 42 0.19 -5.94 2.85
C GLY A 42 0.67 -6.99 1.86
N ALA A 43 -0.01 -8.15 1.85
CA ALA A 43 0.16 -9.15 0.78
C ALA A 43 -0.54 -8.71 -0.51
N THR A 44 -1.82 -8.31 -0.38
CA THR A 44 -2.67 -7.78 -1.45
C THR A 44 -3.63 -6.74 -0.87
N PRO A 45 -3.52 -5.45 -1.21
CA PRO A 45 -2.42 -4.83 -1.97
C PRO A 45 -1.08 -4.83 -1.18
N GLY A 46 0.03 -4.58 -1.87
CA GLY A 46 1.36 -4.46 -1.27
C GLY A 46 2.42 -5.27 -2.01
N ILE A 47 2.75 -6.47 -1.53
CA ILE A 47 3.71 -7.36 -2.21
C ILE A 47 3.29 -7.63 -3.65
N THR A 48 2.00 -7.86 -3.89
CA THR A 48 1.46 -8.00 -5.25
C THR A 48 1.70 -6.76 -6.12
N ASN A 49 1.53 -5.55 -5.57
CA ASN A 49 1.84 -4.29 -6.27
C ASN A 49 3.34 -4.18 -6.59
N ALA A 50 4.21 -4.55 -5.64
CA ALA A 50 5.66 -4.49 -5.83
C ALA A 50 6.14 -5.49 -6.90
N MET A 51 5.60 -6.72 -6.89
CA MET A 51 5.88 -7.73 -7.92
C MET A 51 5.38 -7.27 -9.30
N ALA A 52 4.15 -6.76 -9.37
CA ALA A 52 3.57 -6.21 -10.58
C ALA A 52 4.44 -5.09 -11.15
N ARG A 53 4.86 -4.13 -10.31
CA ARG A 53 5.74 -3.03 -10.71
C ARG A 53 7.09 -3.53 -11.24
N ARG A 54 7.74 -4.45 -10.50
CA ARG A 54 9.04 -5.01 -10.90
C ARG A 54 8.98 -5.74 -12.23
N ALA A 55 7.88 -6.43 -12.53
CA ALA A 55 7.65 -7.09 -13.81
C ALA A 55 7.39 -6.06 -14.93
N ALA A 56 6.54 -5.07 -14.67
CA ALA A 56 6.23 -3.99 -15.61
C ALA A 56 7.49 -3.22 -16.05
N ASP A 57 8.42 -2.94 -15.13
CA ASP A 57 9.69 -2.25 -15.45
C ASP A 57 10.61 -3.05 -16.41
N GLN A 58 10.28 -4.30 -16.76
CA GLN A 58 11.04 -5.16 -17.67
C GLN A 58 10.37 -5.33 -19.06
N LEU A 59 9.22 -4.70 -19.28
CA LEU A 59 8.43 -4.79 -20.50
C LEU A 59 8.26 -3.40 -21.10
N ASP A 60 8.15 -3.32 -22.44
CA ASP A 60 7.84 -2.05 -23.10
C ASP A 60 6.39 -1.62 -22.87
N GLU A 61 5.47 -2.59 -22.79
CA GLU A 61 4.04 -2.39 -22.56
C GLU A 61 3.46 -3.53 -21.71
N VAL A 62 2.45 -3.22 -20.89
CA VAL A 62 1.71 -4.19 -20.08
C VAL A 62 0.24 -4.06 -20.43
N ASP A 63 -0.32 -5.08 -21.08
CA ASP A 63 -1.75 -5.11 -21.44
C ASP A 63 -2.65 -5.34 -20.21
N ASP A 64 -2.27 -6.30 -19.36
CA ASP A 64 -3.12 -6.73 -18.25
C ASP A 64 -2.30 -7.35 -17.10
N ILE A 65 -2.79 -7.19 -15.86
CA ILE A 65 -2.22 -7.79 -14.65
C ILE A 65 -3.33 -8.50 -13.87
N GLN A 66 -3.26 -9.83 -13.81
CA GLN A 66 -4.18 -10.65 -13.02
C GLN A 66 -3.55 -11.08 -11.69
N ILE A 67 -4.01 -10.47 -10.59
CA ILE A 67 -3.59 -10.85 -9.24
C ILE A 67 -4.47 -11.99 -8.74
N ASN A 68 -3.87 -13.16 -8.54
CA ASN A 68 -4.54 -14.35 -8.01
C ASN A 68 -3.99 -14.68 -6.62
N PHE A 69 -4.86 -14.82 -5.63
CA PHE A 69 -4.48 -15.12 -4.25
C PHE A 69 -5.08 -16.44 -3.77
N ALA A 70 -4.23 -17.32 -3.24
CA ALA A 70 -4.63 -18.54 -2.58
C ALA A 70 -4.01 -18.59 -1.18
N ALA A 71 -4.85 -18.43 -0.15
CA ALA A 71 -4.44 -18.69 1.23
C ALA A 71 -4.67 -20.16 1.55
N PHE A 72 -3.59 -20.89 1.80
CA PHE A 72 -3.68 -22.22 2.41
C PHE A 72 -3.52 -22.09 3.92
N ARG A 73 -4.42 -22.70 4.67
CA ARG A 73 -4.26 -22.94 6.11
C ARG A 73 -4.30 -24.43 6.32
N CYS A 74 -3.24 -25.00 6.89
CA CYS A 74 -3.26 -26.40 7.30
C CYS A 74 -4.41 -26.59 8.32
N PRO A 75 -5.33 -27.54 8.11
CA PRO A 75 -6.15 -28.03 9.19
C PRO A 75 -5.19 -28.54 10.27
N ALA A 76 -5.25 -27.96 11.46
CA ALA A 76 -4.56 -28.55 12.59
C ALA A 76 -5.42 -29.74 13.04
N ASP A 77 -4.87 -30.94 12.98
CA ASP A 77 -5.38 -32.13 13.66
C ASP A 77 -4.96 -32.11 15.14
#